data_AF-A0A536XD93-F1
#
_entry.id   AF-A0A536XD93-F1
#
_cell.length_a   1.000
_cell.length_b   1.000
_cell.length_c   1.000
_cell.angle_alpha   90.00
_cell.angle_beta   90.00
_cell.angle_gamma   90.00
#
_symmetry.space_group_name_H-M   'P 1'
#
loop_
_entity.id
_entity.type
_entity.pdbx_description
1 polymer ?
#
loop_
_entity_poly.entity_id
_entity_poly.type
_entity_poly.pdbx_seq_one_letter_code
_entity_poly.pdbx_strand_id
1 'polypeptide(L)'
;MRFRTLFLFVLLVLTGFFALLNWEAFNTPSTLSLGFRTVEAPVGMVMLGIVVVMAAMCLAVVIYVQGAALFDARRQARDLQAQRDLAEKAEASRYTELRGFINGELLSATRASTELRMGLLARMEQLEQRMRETMQATGNTLAAHISELEDRLAAERAAARQLAAALSDARRTAACKSCPRCSAYSAG
;
A
#
# COMPACT_ATOMS: atom_id res chain seq x y z
N MET A 1 -29.52 -5.89 -40.99
CA MET A 1 -30.18 -7.20 -41.24
C MET A 1 -31.69 -7.12 -41.30
N ARG A 2 -32.38 -6.41 -40.38
CA ARG A 2 -33.85 -6.26 -40.38
C ARG A 2 -34.44 -5.71 -41.69
N PHE A 3 -33.74 -4.79 -42.36
CA PHE A 3 -34.18 -4.22 -43.64
C PHE A 3 -34.29 -5.26 -44.75
N ARG A 4 -33.37 -6.25 -44.81
CA ARG A 4 -33.40 -7.32 -45.82
C ARG A 4 -34.59 -8.26 -45.60
N THR A 5 -34.85 -8.66 -44.34
CA THR A 5 -36.02 -9.50 -44.00
C THR A 5 -37.34 -8.75 -44.25
N LEU A 6 -37.40 -7.48 -43.88
CA LEU A 6 -38.58 -6.63 -44.07
C LEU A 6 -38.85 -6.38 -45.55
N PHE A 7 -37.80 -6.14 -46.35
CA PHE A 7 -37.90 -6.03 -47.81
C PHE A 7 -38.41 -7.33 -48.45
N LEU A 8 -37.87 -8.49 -48.07
CA LEU A 8 -38.34 -9.80 -48.55
C LEU A 8 -39.82 -10.05 -48.19
N PHE A 9 -40.22 -9.70 -46.97
CA PHE A 9 -41.61 -9.82 -46.54
C PHE A 9 -42.54 -8.90 -47.33
N VAL A 10 -42.16 -7.65 -47.54
CA VAL A 10 -42.92 -6.70 -48.36
C VAL A 10 -43.02 -7.20 -49.81
N LEU A 11 -41.95 -7.72 -50.39
CA LEU A 11 -41.95 -8.32 -51.73
C LEU A 11 -42.93 -9.51 -51.83
N LEU A 12 -42.95 -10.37 -50.81
CA LEU A 12 -43.88 -11.50 -50.74
C LEU A 12 -45.34 -11.02 -50.72
N VAL A 13 -45.64 -10.01 -49.89
CA VAL A 13 -46.96 -9.39 -49.81
C VAL A 13 -47.35 -8.74 -51.13
N LEU A 14 -46.42 -8.01 -51.78
CA LEU A 14 -46.66 -7.39 -53.08
C LEU A 14 -46.96 -8.43 -54.16
N THR A 15 -46.21 -9.52 -54.19
CA THR A 15 -46.41 -10.63 -55.13
C THR A 15 -47.79 -11.28 -54.91
N GLY A 16 -48.18 -11.52 -53.65
CA GLY A 16 -49.50 -12.05 -53.32
C GLY A 16 -50.64 -11.10 -53.69
N PHE A 17 -50.47 -9.80 -53.44
CA PHE A 17 -51.43 -8.76 -53.82
C PHE A 17 -51.57 -8.65 -55.34
N PHE A 18 -50.47 -8.71 -56.07
CA PHE A 18 -50.46 -8.75 -57.54
C PHE A 18 -51.19 -10.00 -58.06
N ALA A 19 -50.98 -11.17 -57.45
CA ALA A 19 -51.67 -12.40 -57.82
C ALA A 19 -53.18 -12.33 -57.57
N LEU A 20 -53.61 -11.72 -56.47
CA LEU A 20 -55.03 -11.48 -56.17
C LEU A 20 -55.69 -10.55 -57.17
N LEU A 21 -55.02 -9.46 -57.58
CA LEU A 21 -55.52 -8.55 -58.61
C LEU A 21 -55.64 -9.21 -59.99
N ASN A 22 -54.71 -10.12 -60.32
CA ASN A 22 -54.66 -10.80 -61.62
C ASN A 22 -55.25 -12.22 -61.55
N TRP A 23 -56.21 -12.45 -60.66
CA TRP A 23 -56.76 -13.78 -60.35
C TRP A 23 -57.30 -14.53 -61.57
N GLU A 24 -57.98 -13.85 -62.50
CA GLU A 24 -58.46 -14.47 -63.73
C GLU A 24 -57.31 -14.91 -64.64
N ALA A 25 -56.29 -14.06 -64.83
CA ALA A 25 -55.14 -14.35 -65.68
C ALA A 25 -54.33 -15.55 -65.17
N PHE A 26 -54.31 -15.80 -63.85
CA PHE A 26 -53.68 -16.97 -63.27
C PHE A 26 -54.52 -18.25 -63.37
N ASN A 27 -55.85 -18.13 -63.52
CA ASN A 27 -56.79 -19.25 -63.61
C ASN A 27 -57.11 -19.70 -65.05
N THR A 28 -56.58 -19.02 -66.07
CA THR A 28 -56.78 -19.46 -67.46
C THR A 28 -56.21 -20.86 -67.68
N PRO A 29 -57.03 -21.85 -68.08
CA PRO A 29 -56.58 -23.22 -68.27
C PRO A 29 -55.64 -23.31 -69.49
N SER A 30 -54.57 -24.05 -69.33
CA SER A 30 -53.52 -24.23 -70.33
C SER A 30 -53.03 -25.68 -70.32
N THR A 31 -52.70 -26.21 -71.50
CA THR A 31 -52.17 -27.56 -71.63
C THR A 31 -50.69 -27.57 -71.25
N LEU A 32 -50.37 -28.20 -70.10
CA LEU A 32 -49.00 -28.37 -69.62
C LEU A 32 -48.49 -29.78 -69.94
N SER A 33 -47.33 -29.87 -70.55
CA SER A 33 -46.59 -31.13 -70.64
C SER A 33 -45.65 -31.26 -69.44
N LEU A 34 -45.93 -32.20 -68.53
CA LEU A 34 -45.09 -32.51 -67.36
C LEU A 34 -43.92 -33.46 -67.71
N GLY A 35 -43.51 -33.50 -68.98
CA GLY A 35 -42.49 -34.41 -69.50
C GLY A 35 -42.98 -35.85 -69.73
N PHE A 36 -43.90 -36.37 -68.91
CA PHE A 36 -44.44 -37.74 -69.02
C PHE A 36 -45.96 -37.82 -69.28
N ARG A 37 -46.71 -36.75 -69.00
CA ARG A 37 -48.16 -36.69 -69.22
C ARG A 37 -48.60 -35.25 -69.41
N THR A 38 -49.59 -35.02 -70.26
CA THR A 38 -50.23 -33.71 -70.43
C THR A 38 -51.37 -33.57 -69.45
N VAL A 39 -51.36 -32.50 -68.66
CA VAL A 39 -52.42 -32.19 -67.69
C VAL A 39 -52.92 -30.78 -67.99
N GLU A 40 -54.23 -30.61 -68.05
CA GLU A 40 -54.86 -29.28 -68.10
C GLU A 40 -54.88 -28.72 -66.69
N ALA A 41 -53.99 -27.76 -66.45
CA ALA A 41 -53.94 -27.01 -65.22
C ALA A 41 -53.57 -25.55 -65.55
N PRO A 42 -54.05 -24.58 -64.77
CA PRO A 42 -53.60 -23.21 -64.91
C PRO A 42 -52.10 -23.12 -64.55
N VAL A 43 -51.22 -22.91 -65.55
CA VAL A 43 -49.75 -22.78 -65.34
C VAL A 43 -49.44 -21.73 -64.28
N GLY A 44 -50.21 -20.65 -64.30
CA GLY A 44 -50.06 -19.52 -63.40
C GLY A 44 -50.12 -19.94 -61.92
N MET A 45 -51.09 -20.78 -61.56
CA MET A 45 -51.27 -21.24 -60.18
C MET A 45 -50.10 -22.13 -59.71
N VAL A 46 -49.60 -22.99 -60.60
CA VAL A 46 -48.48 -23.89 -60.31
C VAL A 46 -47.19 -23.10 -60.11
N MET A 47 -46.88 -22.17 -61.02
CA MET A 47 -45.71 -21.30 -60.92
C MET A 47 -45.77 -20.40 -59.68
N LEU A 48 -46.94 -19.80 -59.40
CA LEU A 48 -47.13 -18.98 -58.22
C LEU A 48 -46.92 -19.78 -56.93
N GLY A 49 -47.46 -21.01 -56.86
CA GLY A 49 -47.26 -21.91 -55.73
C GLY A 49 -45.79 -22.22 -55.48
N ILE A 50 -45.02 -22.53 -56.53
CA ILE A 50 -43.57 -22.79 -56.41
C ILE A 50 -42.84 -21.55 -55.89
N VAL A 51 -43.13 -20.37 -56.42
CA VAL A 51 -42.51 -19.11 -55.98
C VAL A 51 -42.85 -18.80 -54.53
N VAL A 52 -44.11 -18.97 -54.11
CA VAL A 52 -44.55 -18.75 -52.73
C VAL A 52 -43.86 -19.71 -51.76
N VAL A 53 -43.80 -21.00 -52.11
CA VAL A 53 -43.10 -22.01 -51.28
C VAL A 53 -41.62 -21.69 -51.14
N MET A 54 -40.95 -21.37 -52.25
CA MET A 54 -39.53 -21.03 -52.26
C MET A 54 -39.25 -19.76 -51.45
N ALA A 55 -40.10 -18.74 -51.58
CA ALA A 55 -39.97 -17.50 -50.82
C ALA A 55 -40.23 -17.73 -49.31
N ALA A 56 -41.24 -18.53 -48.96
CA ALA A 56 -41.53 -18.89 -47.57
C ALA A 56 -40.37 -19.68 -46.93
N MET A 57 -39.78 -20.65 -47.66
CA MET A 57 -38.59 -21.39 -47.22
C MET A 57 -37.41 -20.44 -46.98
N CYS A 58 -37.17 -19.49 -47.90
CA CYS A 58 -36.11 -18.50 -47.75
C CYS A 58 -36.34 -17.63 -46.49
N LEU A 59 -37.58 -17.19 -46.26
CA LEU A 59 -37.97 -16.40 -45.09
C LEU A 59 -37.76 -17.18 -43.78
N ALA A 60 -38.11 -18.46 -43.75
CA ALA A 60 -37.91 -19.35 -42.60
C ALA A 60 -36.42 -19.50 -42.24
N VAL A 61 -35.56 -19.73 -43.23
CA VAL A 61 -34.10 -19.83 -43.00
C VAL A 61 -33.55 -18.52 -42.46
N VAL A 62 -33.97 -17.38 -43.00
CA VAL A 62 -33.50 -16.07 -42.54
C VAL A 62 -33.94 -15.80 -41.10
N ILE A 63 -35.18 -16.14 -40.72
CA ILE A 63 -35.66 -16.03 -39.34
C ILE A 63 -34.86 -16.94 -38.41
N TYR A 64 -34.61 -18.19 -38.81
CA TYR A 64 -33.83 -19.16 -38.04
C TYR A 64 -32.42 -18.64 -37.75
N VAL A 65 -31.71 -18.16 -38.77
CA VAL A 65 -30.34 -17.62 -38.63
C VAL A 65 -30.32 -16.37 -37.75
N GLN A 66 -31.31 -15.48 -37.88
CA GLN A 66 -31.41 -14.28 -37.03
C GLN A 66 -31.73 -14.62 -35.57
N GLY A 67 -32.56 -15.64 -35.34
CA GLY A 67 -32.87 -16.14 -34.00
C GLY A 67 -31.63 -16.75 -33.32
N ALA A 68 -30.90 -17.60 -34.05
CA ALA A 68 -29.66 -18.20 -33.58
C ALA A 68 -28.61 -17.13 -33.22
N ALA A 69 -28.40 -16.13 -34.09
CA ALA A 69 -27.44 -15.05 -33.84
C ALA A 69 -27.77 -14.22 -32.58
N LEU A 70 -29.06 -14.00 -32.28
CA LEU A 70 -29.46 -13.27 -31.08
C LEU A 70 -29.22 -14.08 -29.80
N PHE A 71 -29.40 -15.40 -29.89
CA PHE A 71 -29.15 -16.33 -28.79
C PHE A 71 -27.64 -16.49 -28.53
N ASP A 72 -26.84 -16.62 -29.59
CA ASP A 72 -25.38 -16.71 -29.52
C ASP A 72 -24.76 -15.43 -28.96
N ALA A 73 -25.26 -14.25 -29.34
CA ALA A 73 -24.79 -12.99 -28.77
C ALA A 73 -25.07 -12.89 -27.26
N ARG A 74 -26.23 -13.38 -26.79
CA ARG A 74 -26.54 -13.45 -25.35
C ARG A 74 -25.63 -14.44 -24.63
N ARG A 75 -25.29 -15.56 -25.26
CA ARG A 75 -24.39 -16.56 -24.68
C ARG A 75 -22.96 -16.04 -24.59
N GLN A 76 -22.44 -15.43 -25.65
CA GLN A 76 -21.13 -14.80 -25.67
C GLN A 76 -21.01 -13.68 -24.62
N ALA A 77 -22.07 -12.89 -24.42
CA ALA A 77 -22.09 -11.88 -23.36
C ALA A 77 -21.99 -12.49 -21.96
N ARG A 78 -22.64 -13.63 -21.71
CA ARG A 78 -22.53 -14.36 -20.44
C ARG A 78 -21.15 -14.96 -20.25
N ASP A 79 -20.57 -15.56 -21.28
CA ASP A 79 -19.23 -16.15 -21.21
C ASP A 79 -18.16 -15.06 -20.95
N LEU A 80 -18.29 -13.89 -21.58
CA LEU A 80 -17.45 -12.72 -21.30
C LEU A 80 -17.64 -12.16 -19.89
N GLN A 81 -18.87 -12.12 -19.38
CA GLN A 81 -19.13 -11.72 -17.98
C GLN A 81 -18.50 -12.70 -16.99
N ALA A 82 -18.64 -14.00 -17.22
CA ALA A 82 -18.01 -15.02 -16.37
C ALA A 82 -16.48 -14.91 -16.37
N GLN A 83 -15.86 -14.64 -17.53
CA GLN A 83 -14.42 -14.40 -17.61
C GLN A 83 -13.99 -13.11 -16.89
N ARG A 84 -14.78 -12.03 -17.00
CA ARG A 84 -14.53 -10.79 -16.25
C ARG A 84 -14.60 -11.00 -14.75
N ASP A 85 -15.61 -11.72 -14.27
CA ASP A 85 -15.74 -12.01 -12.84
C ASP A 85 -14.57 -12.85 -12.31
N LEU A 86 -14.04 -13.78 -13.12
CA LEU A 86 -12.85 -14.55 -12.76
C LEU A 86 -11.57 -13.70 -12.78
N ALA A 87 -11.43 -12.82 -13.77
CA ALA A 87 -10.31 -11.87 -13.84
C ALA A 87 -10.32 -10.89 -12.67
N GLU A 88 -11.49 -10.31 -12.35
CA GLU A 88 -11.66 -9.35 -11.27
C GLU A 88 -11.38 -9.99 -9.90
N LYS A 89 -11.77 -11.25 -9.70
CA LYS A 89 -11.38 -12.02 -8.49
C LYS A 89 -9.87 -12.25 -8.41
N ALA A 90 -9.22 -12.59 -9.52
CA ALA A 90 -7.77 -12.76 -9.55
C ALA A 90 -7.03 -11.45 -9.29
N GLU A 91 -7.53 -10.34 -9.84
CA GLU A 91 -6.99 -9.00 -9.60
C GLU A 91 -7.22 -8.53 -8.16
N ALA A 92 -8.39 -8.80 -7.57
CA ALA A 92 -8.68 -8.50 -6.17
C ALA A 92 -7.71 -9.25 -5.24
N SER A 93 -7.43 -10.53 -5.50
CA SER A 93 -6.46 -11.31 -4.75
C SER A 93 -5.05 -10.70 -4.80
N ARG A 94 -4.57 -10.36 -6.01
CA ARG A 94 -3.28 -9.67 -6.20
C ARG A 94 -3.22 -8.34 -5.45
N TYR A 95 -4.29 -7.58 -5.50
CA TYR A 95 -4.36 -6.29 -4.83
C TYR A 95 -4.33 -6.42 -3.30
N THR A 96 -5.02 -7.43 -2.75
CA THR A 96 -4.96 -7.72 -1.31
C THR A 96 -3.58 -8.19 -0.87
N GLU A 97 -2.91 -9.03 -1.67
CA GLU A 97 -1.55 -9.51 -1.41
C GLU A 97 -0.54 -8.34 -1.43
N LEU A 98 -0.59 -7.48 -2.45
CA LEU A 98 0.31 -6.33 -2.55
C LEU A 98 0.09 -5.33 -1.41
N ARG A 99 -1.17 -5.06 -1.03
CA ARG A 99 -1.48 -4.25 0.15
C ARG A 99 -0.95 -4.87 1.43
N GLY A 100 -1.07 -6.19 1.58
CA GLY A 100 -0.51 -6.94 2.69
C GLY A 100 1.00 -6.79 2.78
N PHE A 101 1.70 -6.95 1.66
CA PHE A 101 3.15 -6.79 1.56
C PHE A 101 3.59 -5.36 1.91
N ILE A 102 2.97 -4.34 1.31
CA ILE A 102 3.28 -2.92 1.58
C ILE A 102 3.04 -2.57 3.05
N ASN A 103 1.92 -3.00 3.63
CA ASN A 103 1.66 -2.78 5.05
C ASN A 103 2.69 -3.50 5.94
N GLY A 104 3.11 -4.70 5.55
CA GLY A 104 4.17 -5.44 6.23
C GLY A 104 5.51 -4.71 6.19
N GLU A 105 5.91 -4.19 5.03
CA GLU A 105 7.15 -3.41 4.87
C GLU A 105 7.08 -2.05 5.60
N LEU A 106 5.95 -1.36 5.56
CA LEU A 106 5.77 -0.11 6.32
C LEU A 106 5.87 -0.36 7.82
N LEU A 107 5.30 -1.47 8.31
CA LEU A 107 5.37 -1.85 9.71
C LEU A 107 6.81 -2.20 10.11
N SER A 108 7.54 -2.96 9.28
CA SER A 108 8.93 -3.31 9.54
C SER A 108 9.85 -2.08 9.51
N ALA A 109 9.66 -1.17 8.54
CA ALA A 109 10.39 0.09 8.47
C ALA A 109 10.11 0.99 9.68
N THR A 110 8.84 1.07 10.12
CA THR A 110 8.47 1.83 11.32
C THR A 110 9.12 1.24 12.56
N ARG A 111 9.11 -0.09 12.71
CA ARG A 111 9.78 -0.79 13.82
C ARG A 111 11.29 -0.52 13.84
N ALA A 112 11.96 -0.67 12.70
CA ALA A 112 13.38 -0.37 12.57
C ALA A 112 13.70 1.09 12.91
N SER A 113 12.87 2.05 12.47
CA SER A 113 13.01 3.47 12.83
C SER A 113 12.83 3.71 14.33
N THR A 114 11.85 3.08 14.96
CA THR A 114 11.64 3.21 16.41
C THR A 114 12.78 2.60 17.21
N GLU A 115 13.31 1.45 16.80
CA GLU A 115 14.45 0.80 17.45
C GLU A 115 15.71 1.65 17.32
N LEU A 116 15.99 2.19 16.13
CA LEU A 116 17.10 3.12 15.91
C LEU A 116 16.96 4.37 16.80
N ARG A 117 15.76 4.97 16.86
CA ARG A 117 15.50 6.14 17.72
C ARG A 117 15.70 5.83 19.20
N MET A 118 15.19 4.70 19.68
CA MET A 118 15.40 4.27 21.07
C MET A 118 16.88 4.02 21.35
N GLY A 119 17.60 3.38 20.43
CA GLY A 119 19.04 3.16 20.55
C GLY A 119 19.85 4.47 20.58
N LEU A 120 19.47 5.46 19.78
CA LEU A 120 20.08 6.78 19.79
C LEU A 120 19.80 7.53 21.10
N LEU A 121 18.56 7.51 21.59
CA LEU A 121 18.20 8.12 22.88
C LEU A 121 18.96 7.47 24.04
N ALA A 122 19.08 6.14 24.05
CA ALA A 122 19.85 5.43 25.07
C ALA A 122 21.35 5.79 25.04
N ARG A 123 21.94 5.94 23.85
CA ARG A 123 23.33 6.41 23.71
C ARG A 123 23.50 7.86 24.19
N MET A 124 22.51 8.73 23.94
CA MET A 124 22.55 10.11 24.41
C MET A 124 22.49 10.17 25.94
N GLU A 125 21.59 9.41 26.57
CA GLU A 125 21.53 9.32 28.04
C GLU A 125 22.84 8.79 28.63
N GLN A 126 23.45 7.78 28.00
CA GLN A 126 24.74 7.25 28.45
C GLN A 126 25.88 8.28 28.33
N LEU A 127 25.90 9.08 27.27
CA LEU A 127 26.87 10.17 27.09
C LEU A 127 26.66 11.27 28.12
N GLU A 128 25.41 11.65 28.38
CA GLU A 128 25.06 12.64 29.40
C GLU A 128 25.48 12.18 30.80
N GLN A 129 25.22 10.91 31.13
CA GLN A 129 25.62 10.33 32.41
C GLN A 129 27.15 10.32 32.56
N ARG A 130 27.91 9.91 31.54
CA ARG A 130 29.37 9.96 31.55
C ARG A 130 29.90 11.40 31.71
N MET A 131 29.25 12.37 31.08
CA MET A 131 29.59 13.79 31.25
C MET A 131 29.36 14.26 32.69
N ARG A 132 28.22 13.90 33.30
CA ARG A 132 27.95 14.20 34.72
C ARG A 132 28.96 13.54 35.65
N GLU A 133 29.30 12.28 35.42
CA GLU A 133 30.29 11.54 36.22
C GLU A 133 31.69 12.17 36.11
N THR A 134 32.14 12.52 34.90
CA THR A 134 33.43 13.20 34.71
C THR A 134 33.45 14.61 35.33
N MET A 135 32.35 15.35 35.27
CA MET A 135 32.21 16.63 35.97
C MET A 135 32.26 16.47 37.49
N GLN A 136 31.57 15.48 38.05
CA GLN A 136 31.63 15.20 39.50
C GLN A 136 33.03 14.76 39.92
N ALA A 137 33.68 13.89 39.14
CA ALA A 137 35.04 13.44 39.41
C ALA A 137 36.03 14.60 39.41
N THR A 138 35.99 15.45 38.39
CA THR A 138 36.85 16.66 38.32
C THR A 138 36.56 17.64 39.46
N GLY A 139 35.29 17.86 39.80
CA GLY A 139 34.90 18.66 40.96
C GLY A 139 35.46 18.12 42.28
N ASN A 140 35.36 16.81 42.50
CA ASN A 140 35.92 16.16 43.69
C ASN A 140 37.45 16.23 43.74
N THR A 141 38.12 16.01 42.60
CA THR A 141 39.58 16.14 42.50
C THR A 141 40.04 17.58 42.77
N LEU A 142 39.35 18.58 42.21
CA LEU A 142 39.62 19.98 42.50
C LEU A 142 39.41 20.32 43.98
N ALA A 143 38.33 19.84 44.59
CA ALA A 143 38.08 20.01 46.02
C ALA A 143 39.19 19.39 46.86
N ALA A 144 39.65 18.18 46.53
CA ALA A 144 40.77 17.54 47.21
C ALA A 144 42.08 18.34 47.09
N HIS A 145 42.38 18.90 45.90
CA HIS A 145 43.52 19.78 45.70
C HIS A 145 43.40 21.08 46.52
N ILE A 146 42.22 21.68 46.61
CA ILE A 146 41.97 22.86 47.44
C ILE A 146 42.17 22.53 48.92
N SER A 147 41.62 21.41 49.40
CA SER A 147 41.80 20.97 50.79
C SER A 147 43.27 20.71 51.14
N GLU A 148 44.03 20.07 50.26
CA GLU A 148 45.48 19.88 50.46
C GLU A 148 46.23 21.21 50.56
N LEU A 149 45.86 22.22 49.75
CA LEU A 149 46.44 23.56 49.85
C LEU A 149 46.06 24.27 51.16
N GLU A 150 44.81 24.15 51.58
CA GLU A 150 44.33 24.68 52.86
C GLU A 150 45.04 24.02 54.05
N ASP A 151 45.25 22.71 54.01
CA ASP A 151 45.97 21.94 55.03
C ASP A 151 47.44 22.33 55.13
N ARG A 152 48.13 22.54 53.99
CA ARG A 152 49.50 23.06 53.97
C ARG A 152 49.60 24.45 54.59
N LEU A 153 48.70 25.35 54.22
CA LEU A 153 48.65 26.70 54.80
C LEU A 153 48.34 26.65 56.30
N ALA A 154 47.45 25.75 56.74
CA ALA A 154 47.16 25.55 58.15
C ALA A 154 48.38 25.01 58.92
N ALA A 155 49.13 24.06 58.34
CA ALA A 155 50.36 23.51 58.90
C ALA A 155 51.47 24.57 59.01
N GLU A 156 51.69 25.38 57.97
CA GLU A 156 52.64 26.50 58.01
C GLU A 156 52.28 27.52 59.10
N ARG A 157 50.98 27.88 59.22
CA ARG A 157 50.49 28.76 60.29
C ARG A 157 50.70 28.15 61.68
N ALA A 158 50.49 26.85 61.84
CA ALA A 158 50.72 26.14 63.10
C ALA A 158 52.21 26.10 63.48
N ALA A 159 53.09 25.80 62.52
CA ALA A 159 54.54 25.84 62.71
C ALA A 159 55.02 27.25 63.08
N ALA A 160 54.52 28.29 62.40
CA ALA A 160 54.82 29.68 62.73
C ALA A 160 54.38 30.05 64.16
N ARG A 161 53.20 29.59 64.60
CA ARG A 161 52.72 29.77 65.99
C ARG A 161 53.59 29.04 67.01
N GLN A 162 54.02 27.81 66.72
CA GLN A 162 54.91 27.04 67.59
C GLN A 162 56.29 27.73 67.72
N LEU A 163 56.82 28.24 66.61
CA LEU A 163 58.09 28.98 66.61
C LEU A 163 57.96 30.29 67.40
N ALA A 164 56.86 31.03 67.22
CA ALA A 164 56.57 32.22 68.04
C ALA A 164 56.44 31.88 69.54
N ALA A 165 55.77 30.77 69.88
CA ALA A 165 55.66 30.29 71.26
C ALA A 165 57.04 29.89 71.84
N ALA A 166 57.85 29.14 71.09
CA ALA A 166 59.19 28.74 71.49
C ALA A 166 60.13 29.93 71.68
N LEU A 167 60.05 30.95 70.80
CA LEU A 167 60.77 32.21 70.97
C LEU A 167 60.31 32.97 72.22
N SER A 168 59.01 32.97 72.52
CA SER A 168 58.49 33.59 73.74
C SER A 168 58.99 32.88 75.01
N ASP A 169 59.11 31.55 74.98
CA ASP A 169 59.65 30.75 76.10
C ASP A 169 61.17 30.88 76.22
N ALA A 170 61.90 30.93 75.11
CA ALA A 170 63.34 31.24 75.09
C ALA A 170 63.59 32.65 75.67
N ARG A 171 62.74 33.63 75.33
CA ARG A 171 62.82 34.98 75.89
C ARG A 171 62.50 34.98 77.40
N ARG A 172 61.49 34.22 77.86
CA ARG A 172 61.19 34.05 79.29
C ARG A 172 62.34 33.37 80.06
N THR A 173 62.95 32.33 79.50
CA THR A 173 64.07 31.61 80.15
C THR A 173 65.37 32.44 80.16
N ALA A 174 65.66 33.22 79.12
CA ALA A 174 66.76 34.18 79.11
C ALA A 174 66.55 35.32 80.11
N ALA A 175 65.31 35.82 80.25
CA ALA A 175 64.95 36.77 81.30
C ALA A 175 65.13 36.18 82.72
N CYS A 176 64.90 34.88 82.89
CA CYS A 176 65.14 34.18 84.16
C CYS A 176 66.65 34.06 84.49
N LYS A 177 67.51 33.81 83.49
CA LYS A 177 68.99 33.73 83.67
C LYS A 177 69.66 35.08 83.92
N SER A 178 69.10 36.18 83.41
CA SER A 178 69.63 37.55 83.59
C SER A 178 69.10 38.25 84.85
N CYS A 179 68.24 37.58 85.62
CA CYS A 179 67.76 38.07 86.90
C CYS A 179 68.81 37.78 88.00
N PRO A 180 69.35 38.78 88.74
CA PRO A 180 70.44 38.58 89.71
C PRO A 180 70.07 37.75 90.95
N ARG A 181 68.89 37.12 90.98
CA ARG A 181 68.35 36.42 92.16
C ARG A 181 68.32 34.89 92.02
N CYS A 182 68.64 34.32 90.86
CA CYS A 182 68.49 32.88 90.61
C CYS A 182 69.80 32.06 90.60
N SER A 183 70.96 32.65 90.95
CA SER A 183 72.25 31.94 91.02
C SER A 183 72.49 31.16 92.34
N ALA A 184 71.53 31.12 93.27
CA ALA A 184 71.74 30.58 94.62
C ALA A 184 71.21 29.15 94.86
N TYR A 185 70.73 28.43 93.84
CA TYR A 185 70.09 27.11 94.03
C TYR A 185 70.58 26.06 93.01
N SER A 186 71.90 25.84 92.91
CA SER A 186 72.43 24.69 92.15
C SER A 186 73.72 24.09 92.74
N ALA A 187 73.91 24.19 94.05
CA ALA A 187 74.92 23.44 94.78
C ALA A 187 74.28 22.94 96.09
N GLY A 188 73.68 21.76 96.03
CA GLY A 188 73.05 21.03 97.13
C GLY A 188 72.69 19.65 96.64
#